data_AF-A0A7S3BDD4-F1
#
_entry.id   AF-A0A7S3BDD4-F1
#
_cell.length_a   1.000
_cell.length_b   1.000
_cell.length_c   1.000
_cell.angle_alpha   90.00
_cell.angle_beta   90.00
_cell.angle_gamma   90.00
#
_symmetry.space_group_name_H-M   'P 1'
#
loop_
_entity.id
_entity.type
_entity.pdbx_description
1 polymer ?
#
loop_
_entity_poly.entity_id
_entity_poly.type
_entity_poly.pdbx_seq_one_letter_code
_entity_poly.pdbx_strand_id
1 'polypeptide(L)'
;VGGSAVVMFAYGLSGSGKTYTVFGPDAADSPDAWFKQAEPHSQWGIFPHLAYELFQERQDGWALKLKYFQNVVDIVRDLMSPSATEQHYKSGMRKDDDGFMDIDWCGVKVLKD
;
A
#
# COMPACT_ATOMS: atom_id res chain seq x y z
N VAL A 1 18.91 -4.47 -5.22
CA VAL A 1 18.21 -4.40 -3.92
C VAL A 1 18.70 -5.54 -3.02
N GLY A 2 19.13 -5.27 -1.79
CA GLY A 2 19.81 -6.22 -0.90
C GLY A 2 18.92 -7.24 -0.17
N GLY A 3 17.67 -7.44 -0.59
CA GLY A 3 16.74 -8.39 0.04
C GLY A 3 16.25 -7.98 1.43
N SER A 4 16.27 -6.68 1.76
CA SER A 4 15.88 -6.18 3.08
C SER A 4 14.39 -5.81 3.14
N ALA A 5 13.76 -6.09 4.27
CA ALA A 5 12.44 -5.59 4.59
C ALA A 5 12.53 -4.14 5.12
N VAL A 6 11.69 -3.24 4.60
CA VAL A 6 11.64 -1.83 4.99
C VAL A 6 10.22 -1.49 5.44
N VAL A 7 10.09 -0.78 6.56
CA VAL A 7 8.80 -0.31 7.08
C VAL A 7 8.86 1.21 7.22
N MET A 8 7.81 1.89 6.75
CA MET A 8 7.68 3.34 6.81
C MET A 8 6.36 3.74 7.48
N PHE A 9 6.42 4.74 8.36
CA PHE A 9 5.24 5.29 9.03
C PHE A 9 5.15 6.80 8.78
N ALA A 10 3.96 7.27 8.43
CA ALA A 10 3.62 8.70 8.49
C ALA A 10 2.84 8.96 9.78
N TYR A 11 3.45 9.67 10.73
CA TYR A 11 2.88 9.95 12.04
C TYR A 11 2.75 11.45 12.29
N GLY A 12 1.66 11.86 12.96
CA GLY A 12 1.35 13.26 13.22
C GLY A 12 -0.12 13.52 13.51
N LEU A 13 -0.44 14.72 13.98
CA LEU A 13 -1.81 15.15 14.30
C LEU A 13 -2.71 15.22 13.05
N SER A 14 -4.03 15.24 13.24
CA SER A 14 -4.95 15.50 12.13
C SER A 14 -4.60 16.84 11.46
N GLY A 15 -4.63 16.88 10.13
CA GLY A 15 -4.20 18.06 9.35
C GLY A 15 -2.69 18.26 9.21
N SER A 16 -1.84 17.40 9.81
CA SER A 16 -0.37 17.54 9.70
C SER A 16 0.21 17.09 8.34
N GLY A 17 -0.62 16.80 7.35
CA GLY A 17 -0.18 16.39 6.02
C GLY A 17 0.18 14.90 5.84
N LYS A 18 -0.09 14.00 6.81
CA LYS A 18 0.25 12.56 6.70
C LYS A 18 -0.20 11.91 5.38
N THR A 19 -1.48 12.04 5.04
CA THR A 19 -2.06 11.47 3.81
C THR A 19 -1.42 12.07 2.58
N TYR A 20 -1.20 13.39 2.59
CA TYR A 20 -0.54 14.11 1.51
C TYR A 20 0.93 13.67 1.34
N THR A 21 1.67 13.43 2.43
CA THR A 21 3.05 12.91 2.34
C THR A 21 3.11 11.49 1.77
N VAL A 22 2.16 10.63 2.12
CA VAL A 22 2.14 9.23 1.63
C VAL A 22 1.69 9.18 0.17
N PHE A 23 0.64 9.92 -0.22
CA PHE A 23 0.02 9.77 -1.53
C PHE A 23 0.15 11.01 -2.43
N GLY A 24 0.04 12.21 -1.86
CA GLY A 24 -0.20 13.46 -2.58
C GLY A 24 -1.68 13.86 -2.51
N PRO A 25 -2.16 14.72 -3.43
CA PRO A 25 -3.59 15.02 -3.57
C PRO A 25 -4.38 13.74 -3.84
N ASP A 26 -5.41 13.45 -3.05
CA ASP A 26 -6.20 12.21 -3.13
C ASP A 26 -7.71 12.44 -3.35
N ALA A 27 -8.13 13.70 -3.45
CA ALA A 27 -9.51 14.07 -3.72
C ALA A 27 -9.93 13.61 -5.12
N ALA A 28 -10.95 12.74 -5.21
CA ALA A 28 -11.32 12.08 -6.46
C ALA A 28 -11.88 13.01 -7.54
N ASP A 29 -12.41 14.16 -7.16
CA ASP A 29 -12.86 15.23 -8.04
C ASP A 29 -11.72 16.12 -8.53
N SER A 30 -10.58 16.17 -7.82
CA SER A 30 -9.42 16.97 -8.22
C SER A 30 -8.75 16.40 -9.48
N PRO A 31 -8.40 17.22 -10.48
CA PRO A 31 -7.58 16.78 -11.62
C PRO A 31 -6.16 16.38 -11.20
N ASP A 32 -5.68 16.94 -10.08
CA ASP A 32 -4.33 16.71 -9.56
C ASP A 32 -4.23 15.45 -8.67
N ALA A 33 -5.32 14.68 -8.55
CA ALA A 33 -5.33 13.45 -7.78
C ALA A 33 -4.22 12.50 -8.23
N TRP A 34 -3.45 11.95 -7.29
CA TRP A 34 -2.22 11.22 -7.58
C TRP A 34 -2.45 10.05 -8.56
N PHE A 35 -3.58 9.38 -8.44
CA PHE A 35 -3.97 8.23 -9.26
C PHE A 35 -4.49 8.59 -10.66
N LYS A 36 -4.57 9.89 -11.01
CA LYS A 36 -4.89 10.37 -12.36
C LYS A 36 -3.65 10.71 -13.19
N GLN A 37 -2.47 10.71 -12.58
CA GLN A 37 -1.20 10.99 -13.25
C GLN A 37 -0.54 9.65 -13.60
N ALA A 38 -0.09 9.49 -14.85
CA ALA A 38 0.59 8.26 -15.30
C ALA A 38 2.11 8.30 -15.07
N GLU A 39 2.67 9.50 -14.99
CA GLU A 39 4.10 9.75 -14.80
C GLU A 39 4.33 10.55 -13.51
N PRO A 40 5.56 10.51 -12.96
CA PRO A 40 5.92 11.26 -11.76
C PRO A 40 5.51 12.73 -11.83
N HIS A 41 4.67 13.13 -10.87
CA HIS A 41 4.20 14.50 -10.73
C HIS A 41 4.81 15.14 -9.48
N SER A 42 5.06 16.45 -9.52
CA SER A 42 5.68 17.21 -8.42
C SER A 42 4.91 17.16 -7.07
N GLN A 43 3.65 16.74 -7.11
CA GLN A 43 2.76 16.62 -5.94
C GLN A 43 2.57 15.17 -5.47
N TRP A 44 3.21 14.20 -6.11
CA TRP A 44 3.15 12.82 -5.65
C TRP A 44 3.79 12.66 -4.29
N GLY A 45 3.16 11.83 -3.46
CA GLY A 45 3.73 11.37 -2.21
C GLY A 45 4.70 10.20 -2.41
N ILE A 46 5.18 9.66 -1.29
CA ILE A 46 6.14 8.57 -1.25
C ILE A 46 5.63 7.31 -1.99
N PHE A 47 4.35 6.95 -1.80
CA PHE A 47 3.78 5.72 -2.32
C PHE A 47 3.77 5.65 -3.86
N PRO A 48 3.17 6.61 -4.60
CA PRO A 48 3.18 6.55 -6.07
C PRO A 48 4.58 6.69 -6.67
N HIS A 49 5.48 7.49 -6.06
CA HIS A 49 6.89 7.55 -6.48
C HIS A 49 7.59 6.20 -6.34
N LEU A 50 7.51 5.59 -5.17
CA LEU A 50 8.11 4.27 -4.92
C LEU A 50 7.55 3.21 -5.86
N ALA A 51 6.23 3.20 -6.06
CA ALA A 51 5.61 2.25 -6.98
C ALA A 51 6.15 2.42 -8.40
N TYR A 52 6.20 3.65 -8.92
CA TYR A 52 6.72 3.94 -10.25
C TYR A 52 8.17 3.48 -10.40
N GLU A 53 9.04 3.85 -9.47
CA GLU A 53 10.46 3.45 -9.48
C GLU A 53 10.63 1.93 -9.42
N LEU A 54 9.87 1.23 -8.58
CA LEU A 54 9.91 -0.24 -8.50
C LEU A 54 9.51 -0.93 -9.81
N PHE A 55 8.59 -0.34 -10.57
CA PHE A 55 8.24 -0.85 -11.90
C PHE A 55 9.35 -0.60 -12.93
N GLN A 56 10.05 0.54 -12.86
CA GLN A 56 11.19 0.85 -13.74
C GLN A 56 12.42 -0.02 -13.43
N GLU A 57 12.67 -0.31 -12.16
CA GLU A 57 13.80 -1.14 -11.71
C GLU A 57 13.54 -2.65 -11.75
N ARG A 58 12.31 -3.05 -12.10
CA ARG A 58 11.90 -4.45 -12.12
C ARG A 58 12.78 -5.25 -13.07
N GLN A 59 13.31 -6.36 -12.57
CA GLN A 59 14.14 -7.29 -13.34
C GLN A 59 13.32 -8.50 -13.80
N ASP A 60 13.80 -9.17 -14.84
CA ASP A 60 13.20 -10.42 -15.30
C ASP A 60 13.09 -11.45 -14.16
N GLY A 61 11.91 -12.06 -14.06
CA GLY A 61 11.58 -13.02 -12.99
C GLY A 61 11.02 -12.39 -11.71
N TRP A 62 11.02 -11.06 -11.57
CA TRP A 62 10.37 -10.41 -10.43
C TRP A 62 8.85 -10.35 -10.61
N ALA A 63 8.13 -10.70 -9.54
CA ALA A 63 6.69 -10.49 -9.42
C ALA A 63 6.42 -9.45 -8.32
N LEU A 64 5.86 -8.30 -8.71
CA LEU A 64 5.40 -7.29 -7.75
C LEU A 64 4.02 -7.68 -7.23
N LYS A 65 3.86 -7.70 -5.91
CA LYS A 65 2.63 -8.07 -5.22
C LYS A 65 2.24 -7.00 -4.21
N LEU A 66 0.96 -6.67 -4.15
CA LEU A 66 0.40 -5.72 -3.20
C LEU A 66 -0.67 -6.39 -2.33
N LYS A 67 -0.56 -6.18 -1.03
CA LYS A 67 -1.61 -6.40 -0.05
C LYS A 67 -1.96 -5.03 0.53
N TYR A 68 -3.25 -4.68 0.55
CA TYR A 68 -3.71 -3.36 1.01
C TYR A 68 -4.95 -3.54 1.88
N PHE A 69 -4.87 -3.10 3.12
CA PHE A 69 -5.95 -3.23 4.10
C PHE A 69 -5.96 -2.02 5.04
N GLN A 70 -7.10 -1.82 5.69
CA GLN A 70 -7.29 -0.79 6.70
C GLN A 70 -7.52 -1.45 8.06
N ASN A 71 -6.85 -0.95 9.09
CA ASN A 71 -7.08 -1.36 10.47
C ASN A 71 -7.83 -0.27 11.22
N VAL A 72 -8.95 -0.62 11.86
CA VAL A 72 -9.74 0.26 12.72
C VAL A 72 -10.08 -0.48 14.01
N VAL A 73 -9.47 -0.04 15.12
CA VAL A 73 -9.56 -0.72 16.42
C VAL A 73 -9.10 -2.18 16.27
N ASP A 74 -10.01 -3.14 16.42
CA ASP A 74 -9.71 -4.57 16.34
C ASP A 74 -10.09 -5.20 14.99
N ILE A 75 -10.65 -4.40 14.07
CA ILE A 75 -11.13 -4.86 12.77
C ILE A 75 -10.12 -4.51 11.68
N VAL A 76 -9.84 -5.49 10.83
CA VAL A 76 -9.13 -5.32 9.57
C VAL A 76 -10.16 -5.38 8.46
N ARG A 77 -10.10 -4.43 7.52
CA ARG A 77 -10.86 -4.43 6.27
C ARG A 77 -9.89 -4.65 5.12
N ASP A 78 -10.09 -5.72 4.35
CA ASP A 78 -9.31 -5.96 3.14
C ASP A 78 -9.79 -5.04 2.01
N LEU A 79 -8.93 -4.10 1.60
CA LEU A 79 -9.21 -3.14 0.52
C LEU A 79 -8.93 -3.72 -0.87
N MET A 80 -8.32 -4.91 -0.94
CA MET A 80 -8.15 -5.67 -2.18
C MET A 80 -9.34 -6.57 -2.48
N SER A 81 -10.20 -6.84 -1.49
CA SER A 81 -11.42 -7.62 -1.64
C SER A 81 -12.50 -6.82 -2.38
N PRO A 82 -13.14 -7.36 -3.44
CA PRO A 82 -14.27 -6.71 -4.11
C PRO A 82 -15.45 -6.43 -3.17
N SER A 83 -15.57 -7.19 -2.09
CA SER A 83 -16.63 -7.05 -1.09
C SER A 83 -16.18 -6.33 0.18
N ALA A 84 -14.95 -5.79 0.20
CA ALA A 84 -14.36 -5.11 1.36
C ALA A 84 -14.51 -5.94 2.66
N THR A 85 -14.12 -7.22 2.59
CA THR A 85 -14.30 -8.18 3.69
C THR A 85 -13.66 -7.67 4.99
N GLU A 86 -14.38 -7.80 6.09
CA GLU A 86 -13.92 -7.38 7.42
C GLU A 86 -13.86 -8.56 8.37
N GLN A 87 -12.76 -8.65 9.12
CA GLN A 87 -12.63 -9.60 10.23
C GLN A 87 -11.82 -8.99 11.36
N HIS A 88 -11.97 -9.56 12.56
CA HIS A 88 -11.09 -9.24 13.68
C HIS A 88 -9.63 -9.59 13.35
N TYR A 89 -8.65 -8.76 13.70
CA TYR A 89 -7.24 -8.98 13.29
C TYR A 89 -6.68 -10.34 13.73
N LYS A 90 -7.09 -10.83 14.91
CA LYS A 90 -6.72 -12.18 15.41
C LYS A 90 -7.20 -13.33 14.51
N SER A 91 -8.20 -13.11 13.67
CA SER A 91 -8.55 -14.08 12.62
C SER A 91 -7.48 -13.99 11.55
N GLY A 92 -6.60 -14.98 11.45
CA GLY A 92 -5.64 -15.10 10.35
C GLY A 92 -4.30 -14.36 10.48
N MET A 93 -4.15 -13.45 11.46
CA MET A 93 -2.84 -12.84 11.73
C MET A 93 -1.86 -13.88 12.29
N ARG A 94 -0.74 -14.08 11.60
CA ARG A 94 0.28 -15.06 11.96
C ARG A 94 1.66 -14.65 11.44
N LYS A 95 2.70 -15.36 11.87
CA LYS A 95 3.98 -15.35 11.18
C LYS A 95 3.94 -16.33 10.03
N ASP A 96 4.46 -15.94 8.87
CA ASP A 96 4.72 -16.85 7.76
C ASP A 96 6.01 -17.67 7.99
N ASP A 97 6.35 -18.51 7.01
CA ASP A 97 7.51 -19.40 7.07
C ASP A 97 8.85 -18.65 7.11
N ASP A 98 8.86 -17.40 6.63
CA ASP A 98 10.01 -16.49 6.65
C ASP A 98 10.06 -15.64 7.93
N GLY A 99 9.07 -15.79 8.82
CA GLY A 99 8.97 -15.12 10.11
C GLY A 99 8.36 -13.72 10.07
N PHE A 100 7.82 -13.28 8.93
CA PHE A 100 7.14 -12.00 8.77
C PHE A 100 5.69 -12.09 9.23
N MET A 101 5.18 -11.01 9.82
CA MET A 101 3.77 -10.92 10.20
C MET A 101 2.91 -10.76 8.94
N ASP A 102 1.92 -11.62 8.79
CA ASP A 102 0.94 -11.60 7.70
C ASP A 102 -0.49 -11.83 8.21
N ILE A 103 -1.48 -11.48 7.39
CA ILE A 103 -2.90 -11.81 7.58
C ILE A 103 -3.35 -12.65 6.38
N ASP A 104 -3.67 -13.92 6.64
CA ASP A 104 -3.83 -14.94 5.59
C ASP A 104 -5.05 -14.76 4.68
N TRP A 105 -6.13 -14.18 5.21
CA TRP A 105 -7.37 -13.97 4.47
C TRP A 105 -7.40 -12.64 3.70
N CYS A 106 -6.50 -11.70 3.98
CA CYS A 106 -6.39 -10.48 3.18
C CYS A 106 -5.82 -10.79 1.79
N GLY A 107 -6.51 -10.34 0.75
CA GLY A 107 -6.15 -10.57 -0.64
C GLY A 107 -4.78 -10.00 -1.02
N VAL A 108 -4.11 -10.71 -1.91
CA VAL A 108 -2.87 -10.25 -2.56
C VAL A 108 -3.14 -10.11 -4.05
N LYS A 109 -2.83 -8.93 -4.60
CA LYS A 109 -2.88 -8.71 -6.04
C LYS A 109 -1.48 -8.75 -6.62
N VAL A 110 -1.27 -9.61 -7.61
CA VAL A 110 -0.09 -9.54 -8.48
C VAL A 110 -0.29 -8.35 -9.40
N LEU A 111 0.62 -7.39 -9.32
CA LEU A 111 0.57 -6.20 -10.16
C LEU A 111 1.18 -6.54 -11.52
N LYS A 112 0.53 -6.07 -12.57
CA LYS A 112 0.96 -6.21 -13.96
C LYS A 112 1.15 -4.81 -14.53
N ASP A 113 2.01 -4.73 -15.54
CA ASP A 113 2.22 -3.52 -16.34
C ASP A 113 0.95 -3.17 -17.15
#